data_AF-A0A2S5RFD9-F1
#
_entry.id   AF-A0A2S5RFD9-F1
#
_cell.length_a   1.000
_cell.length_b   1.000
_cell.length_c   1.000
_cell.angle_alpha   90.00
_cell.angle_beta   90.00
_cell.angle_gamma   90.00
#
_symmetry.space_group_name_H-M   'P 1'
#
loop_
_entity.id
_entity.type
_entity.pdbx_description
1 polymer ?
#
loop_
_entity_poly.entity_id
_entity_poly.type
_entity_poly.pdbx_seq_one_letter_code
_entity_poly.pdbx_strand_id
1 'polypeptide(L)'
;MKTKFEGQYKTGLTLIIIGASIVIGVISIMILVFLAGVGMVLPFWPTRMVAIPIIFMVVFLVPTIVTLVLAIIEMKNKTAKRKIVLAILGIIFSTVLGVIGGIFLLIAEQEPISVSQTSSQPEQIL
;
A
#
# COMPACT_ATOMS: atom_id res chain seq x y z
N MET A 1 -11.98 6.00 -27.13
CA MET A 1 -10.75 5.18 -27.05
C MET A 1 -10.35 5.02 -25.60
N LYS A 2 -10.31 3.79 -25.06
CA LYS A 2 -9.71 3.54 -23.74
C LYS A 2 -8.21 3.71 -23.90
N THR A 3 -7.65 4.78 -23.36
CA THR A 3 -6.22 5.05 -23.49
C THR A 3 -5.46 3.95 -22.74
N LYS A 4 -4.36 3.48 -23.33
CA LYS A 4 -3.48 2.41 -22.80
C LYS A 4 -3.08 2.66 -21.33
N PHE A 5 -3.11 3.93 -20.91
CA PHE A 5 -2.77 4.46 -19.60
C PHE A 5 -3.78 4.14 -18.49
N GLU A 6 -5.09 4.20 -18.76
CA GLU A 6 -6.10 3.85 -17.74
C GLU A 6 -6.04 2.35 -17.39
N GLY A 7 -5.61 1.54 -18.36
CA GLY A 7 -5.32 0.12 -18.17
C GLY A 7 -4.15 -0.10 -17.21
N GLN A 8 -3.00 0.53 -17.47
CA GLN A 8 -1.79 0.38 -16.63
C GLN A 8 -2.02 0.84 -15.19
N TYR A 9 -2.77 1.94 -15.00
CA TYR A 9 -3.13 2.42 -13.67
C TYR A 9 -3.99 1.41 -12.90
N LYS A 10 -5.06 0.88 -13.52
CA LYS A 10 -5.91 -0.13 -12.90
C LYS A 10 -5.14 -1.42 -12.63
N THR A 11 -4.31 -1.86 -13.58
CA THR A 11 -3.48 -3.05 -13.44
C THR A 11 -2.48 -2.91 -12.29
N GLY A 12 -1.78 -1.77 -12.18
CA GLY A 12 -0.83 -1.53 -11.08
C GLY A 12 -1.51 -1.54 -9.72
N LEU A 13 -2.67 -0.88 -9.60
CA LEU A 13 -3.45 -0.81 -8.37
C LEU A 13 -4.02 -2.18 -7.97
N THR A 14 -4.52 -2.97 -8.93
CA THR A 14 -4.92 -4.36 -8.71
C THR A 14 -3.74 -5.24 -8.28
N LEU A 15 -2.56 -5.07 -8.87
CA LEU A 15 -1.35 -5.80 -8.45
C LEU A 15 -0.96 -5.50 -7.01
N ILE A 16 -1.01 -4.22 -6.60
CA ILE A 16 -0.71 -3.81 -5.23
C ILE A 16 -1.72 -4.45 -4.26
N ILE A 17 -3.01 -4.46 -4.60
CA ILE A 17 -4.05 -5.09 -3.77
C ILE A 17 -3.79 -6.60 -3.64
N ILE A 18 -3.59 -7.30 -4.75
CA ILE A 18 -3.33 -8.74 -4.76
C ILE A 18 -2.06 -9.07 -3.97
N GLY A 19 -0.98 -8.31 -4.20
CA GLY A 19 0.28 -8.46 -3.48
C GLY A 19 0.11 -8.28 -1.97
N ALA A 20 -0.60 -7.22 -1.55
CA ALA A 20 -0.89 -6.96 -0.14
C ALA A 20 -1.77 -8.06 0.47
N SER A 21 -2.79 -8.56 -0.23
CA SER A 21 -3.63 -9.66 0.24
C SER A 21 -2.84 -10.95 0.46
N ILE A 22 -1.91 -11.30 -0.45
CA ILE A 22 -1.04 -12.48 -0.29
C ILE A 22 -0.13 -12.30 0.94
N VAL A 23 0.49 -11.12 1.10
CA VAL A 23 1.36 -10.84 2.26
C VAL A 23 0.58 -10.96 3.56
N ILE A 24 -0.63 -10.40 3.63
CA ILE A 24 -1.49 -10.53 4.82
C ILE A 24 -1.84 -12.00 5.09
N GLY A 25 -2.16 -12.77 4.05
CA GLY A 25 -2.46 -14.20 4.18
C GLY A 25 -1.26 -15.02 4.68
N VAL A 26 -0.05 -14.74 4.19
CA VAL A 26 1.16 -15.42 4.66
C VAL A 26 1.48 -15.03 6.10
N ILE A 27 1.41 -13.73 6.42
CA ILE A 27 1.65 -13.24 7.78
C ILE A 27 0.63 -13.82 8.76
N SER A 28 -0.66 -13.91 8.39
CA SER A 28 -1.68 -14.46 9.29
C SER A 28 -1.45 -15.94 9.58
N ILE A 29 -1.07 -16.74 8.57
CA ILE A 29 -0.68 -18.15 8.75
C ILE A 29 0.56 -18.25 9.64
N MET A 30 1.59 -17.44 9.38
CA MET A 30 2.80 -17.43 10.22
C MET A 30 2.49 -17.07 11.68
N ILE A 31 1.63 -16.09 11.93
CA ILE A 31 1.19 -15.72 13.28
C ILE A 31 0.49 -16.90 13.95
N LEU A 32 -0.38 -17.59 13.23
CA LEU A 32 -1.17 -18.70 13.79
C LEU A 32 -0.26 -19.89 14.16
N VAL A 33 0.67 -20.24 13.27
CA VAL A 33 1.70 -21.27 13.54
C VAL A 33 2.62 -20.84 14.69
N PHE A 34 3.03 -19.57 14.72
CA PHE A 34 3.89 -19.04 15.77
C PHE A 34 3.18 -19.08 17.13
N LEU A 35 1.93 -18.61 17.23
CA LEU A 35 1.14 -18.70 18.47
C LEU A 35 0.97 -20.15 18.95
N ALA A 36 0.71 -21.08 18.04
CA ALA A 36 0.61 -22.50 18.37
C ALA A 36 1.94 -23.06 18.90
N GLY A 37 3.07 -22.60 18.37
CA GLY A 37 4.40 -22.97 18.82
C GLY A 37 4.79 -22.37 20.17
N VAL A 38 4.43 -21.10 20.43
CA VAL A 38 4.82 -20.34 21.63
C VAL A 38 4.51 -21.09 22.93
N GLY A 39 3.35 -21.75 23.02
CA GLY A 39 2.98 -22.55 24.20
C GLY A 39 3.96 -23.69 24.52
N MET A 40 4.66 -24.22 23.52
CA MET A 40 5.65 -25.29 23.68
C MET A 40 7.07 -24.77 23.94
N VAL A 41 7.43 -23.57 23.45
CA VAL A 41 8.81 -23.05 23.51
C VAL A 41 9.07 -22.10 24.69
N LEU A 42 8.03 -21.50 25.27
CA LEU A 42 8.14 -20.58 26.42
C LEU A 42 8.94 -21.11 27.63
N PRO A 43 8.88 -22.39 28.03
CA PRO A 43 9.67 -22.87 29.18
C PRO A 43 11.16 -23.04 28.87
N PHE A 44 11.55 -23.08 27.59
CA PHE A 44 12.93 -23.35 27.18
C PHE A 44 13.66 -22.10 26.69
N TRP A 45 12.93 -21.08 26.22
CA TRP A 45 13.51 -19.91 25.57
C TRP A 45 13.20 -18.63 26.35
N PRO A 46 14.17 -17.71 26.49
CA PRO A 46 13.93 -16.43 27.15
C PRO A 46 12.84 -15.65 26.41
N THR A 47 11.86 -15.13 27.15
CA THR A 47 10.70 -14.37 26.63
C THR A 47 11.08 -13.24 25.68
N ARG A 48 12.26 -12.63 25.86
CA ARG A 48 12.80 -11.59 24.96
C ARG A 48 12.99 -12.09 23.51
N MET A 49 13.40 -13.34 23.31
CA MET A 49 13.56 -13.91 21.97
C MET A 49 12.25 -14.18 21.27
N VAL A 50 11.16 -14.40 22.03
CA VAL A 50 9.80 -14.57 21.49
C VAL A 50 9.14 -13.21 21.22
N ALA A 51 9.45 -12.18 22.01
CA ALA A 51 8.85 -10.85 21.87
C ALA A 51 9.32 -10.09 20.62
N ILE A 52 10.60 -10.22 20.25
CA ILE A 52 11.19 -9.54 19.08
C ILE A 52 10.44 -9.86 17.77
N PRO A 53 10.21 -11.13 17.39
CA PRO A 53 9.50 -11.45 16.14
C PRO A 53 8.05 -10.96 16.16
N ILE A 54 7.38 -10.95 17.31
CA ILE A 54 6.00 -10.43 17.44
C ILE A 54 5.97 -8.93 17.13
N ILE A 55 6.90 -8.15 17.73
CA ILE A 55 7.00 -6.71 17.48
C ILE A 55 7.29 -6.46 16.00
N PHE A 56 8.23 -7.20 15.42
CA PHE A 56 8.58 -7.07 14.00
C PHE A 56 7.37 -7.35 13.08
N MET A 57 6.59 -8.40 13.37
CA MET A 57 5.37 -8.72 12.61
C MET A 57 4.34 -7.60 12.66
N VAL A 58 4.11 -6.99 13.83
CA VAL A 58 3.14 -5.87 13.98
C VAL A 58 3.61 -4.64 13.18
N VAL A 59 4.90 -4.31 13.26
CA VAL A 59 5.48 -3.18 12.52
C VAL A 59 5.36 -3.37 11.01
N PHE A 60 5.41 -4.60 10.51
CA PHE A 60 5.23 -4.89 9.08
C PHE A 60 3.75 -4.93 8.65
N LEU A 61 2.86 -5.37 9.54
CA LEU A 61 1.44 -5.50 9.27
C LEU A 61 0.75 -4.13 9.09
N VAL A 62 1.05 -3.17 9.97
CA VAL A 62 0.39 -1.86 9.99
C VAL A 62 0.55 -1.09 8.65
N PRO A 63 1.76 -0.90 8.10
CA PRO A 63 1.95 -0.26 6.80
C PRO A 63 1.28 -1.02 5.65
N THR A 64 1.27 -2.36 5.71
CA THR A 64 0.63 -3.20 4.68
C THR A 64 -0.87 -2.97 4.63
N ILE A 65 -1.52 -2.91 5.79
CA ILE A 65 -2.95 -2.61 5.90
C ILE A 65 -3.25 -1.18 5.41
N VAL A 66 -2.45 -0.19 5.81
CA VAL A 66 -2.62 1.20 5.36
C VAL A 66 -2.50 1.29 3.83
N THR A 67 -1.53 0.61 3.23
CA THR A 67 -1.34 0.56 1.78
C THR A 67 -2.56 -0.04 1.09
N LEU A 68 -3.12 -1.13 1.63
CA LEU A 68 -4.33 -1.78 1.11
C LEU A 68 -5.56 -0.86 1.20
N VAL A 69 -5.78 -0.22 2.35
CA VAL A 69 -6.92 0.70 2.56
C VAL A 69 -6.81 1.90 1.63
N LEU A 70 -5.61 2.50 1.52
CA LEU A 70 -5.37 3.60 0.59
C LEU A 70 -5.61 3.14 -0.86
N ALA A 71 -5.17 1.94 -1.25
CA ALA A 71 -5.40 1.41 -2.59
C ALA A 71 -6.90 1.35 -2.91
N ILE A 72 -7.70 0.79 -2.01
CA ILE A 72 -9.14 0.64 -2.19
C ILE A 72 -9.83 2.02 -2.29
N ILE A 73 -9.45 2.98 -1.44
CA ILE A 73 -10.01 4.34 -1.48
C ILE A 73 -9.63 5.04 -2.80
N GLU A 74 -8.39 4.87 -3.24
CA GLU A 74 -7.89 5.47 -4.47
C GLU A 74 -8.56 4.90 -5.73
N MET A 75 -8.99 3.64 -5.69
CA MET A 75 -9.85 3.05 -6.71
C MET A 75 -11.20 3.77 -6.87
N LYS A 76 -11.70 4.42 -5.81
CA LYS A 76 -12.92 5.21 -5.83
C LYS A 76 -12.70 6.69 -6.20
N ASN A 77 -11.60 7.30 -5.74
CA ASN A 77 -11.43 8.76 -5.79
C ASN A 77 -10.37 9.32 -6.77
N LYS A 78 -9.65 8.49 -7.55
CA LYS A 78 -8.72 8.90 -8.63
C LYS A 78 -7.91 10.21 -8.35
N THR A 79 -7.26 10.32 -7.20
CA THR A 79 -6.48 11.52 -6.84
C THR A 79 -4.98 11.35 -7.12
N ALA A 80 -4.43 12.18 -8.02
CA ALA A 80 -3.03 12.09 -8.46
C ALA A 80 -1.99 12.07 -7.32
N LYS A 81 -2.19 12.86 -6.25
CA LYS A 81 -1.27 12.91 -5.10
C LYS A 81 -1.20 11.59 -4.33
N ARG A 82 -2.31 10.86 -4.20
CA ARG A 82 -2.35 9.59 -3.47
C ARG A 82 -1.74 8.45 -4.28
N LYS A 83 -1.74 8.53 -5.61
CA LYS A 83 -1.06 7.55 -6.49
C LYS A 83 0.41 7.41 -6.12
N ILE A 84 1.14 8.51 -6.05
CA ILE A 84 2.59 8.50 -5.74
C ILE A 84 2.84 7.89 -4.35
N VAL A 85 2.04 8.29 -3.34
CA VAL A 85 2.16 7.76 -1.98
C VAL A 85 1.93 6.25 -1.95
N LEU A 86 0.94 5.76 -2.69
CA LEU A 86 0.64 4.33 -2.83
C LEU A 86 1.76 3.54 -3.50
N ALA A 87 2.35 4.10 -4.55
CA ALA A 87 3.49 3.47 -5.21
C ALA A 87 4.68 3.37 -4.27
N ILE A 88 5.00 4.45 -3.54
CA ILE A 88 6.14 4.47 -2.62
C ILE A 88 5.91 3.51 -1.45
N LEU A 89 4.71 3.52 -0.84
CA LEU A 89 4.36 2.57 0.24
C LEU A 89 4.42 1.13 -0.26
N GLY A 90 3.90 0.86 -1.46
CA GLY A 90 3.97 -0.45 -2.08
C GLY A 90 5.42 -0.90 -2.31
N ILE A 91 6.29 -0.04 -2.84
CA ILE A 91 7.69 -0.41 -3.11
C ILE A 91 8.47 -0.66 -1.81
N ILE A 92 8.27 0.14 -0.77
CA ILE A 92 9.05 0.02 0.48
C ILE A 92 8.57 -1.15 1.33
N PHE A 93 7.26 -1.40 1.40
CA PHE A 93 6.67 -2.31 2.39
C PHE A 93 6.11 -3.61 1.80
N SER A 94 6.15 -3.80 0.48
CA SER A 94 5.59 -5.01 -0.13
C SER A 94 6.65 -5.98 -0.68
N THR A 95 6.17 -7.15 -1.07
CA THR A 95 6.92 -8.17 -1.80
C THR A 95 7.07 -7.82 -3.28
N VAL A 96 7.73 -8.69 -4.05
CA VAL A 96 7.98 -8.53 -5.50
C VAL A 96 6.76 -8.02 -6.28
N LEU A 97 5.54 -8.48 -5.93
CA LEU A 97 4.31 -8.07 -6.61
C LEU A 97 3.93 -6.60 -6.39
N GLY A 98 4.12 -6.05 -5.20
CA GLY A 98 3.83 -4.63 -4.98
C GLY A 98 4.99 -3.72 -5.41
N VAL A 99 6.22 -4.25 -5.56
CA VAL A 99 7.29 -3.55 -6.30
C VAL A 99 6.89 -3.41 -7.77
N ILE A 100 6.48 -4.50 -8.43
CA ILE A 100 6.00 -4.46 -9.82
C ILE A 100 4.77 -3.57 -9.96
N GLY A 101 3.79 -3.73 -9.05
CA GLY A 101 2.58 -2.91 -9.02
C GLY A 101 2.88 -1.43 -8.81
N GLY A 102 3.81 -1.10 -7.92
CA GLY A 102 4.26 0.26 -7.67
C GLY A 102 4.95 0.88 -8.88
N ILE A 103 5.82 0.15 -9.56
CA ILE A 103 6.46 0.61 -10.81
C ILE A 103 5.40 0.88 -11.89
N PHE A 104 4.44 -0.02 -12.09
CA PHE A 104 3.31 0.20 -13.01
C PHE A 104 2.48 1.43 -12.64
N LEU A 105 2.30 1.69 -11.35
CA LEU A 105 1.58 2.85 -10.84
C LEU A 105 2.36 4.16 -11.03
N LEU A 106 3.70 4.12 -11.01
CA LEU A 106 4.58 5.28 -11.29
C LEU A 106 4.68 5.60 -12.77
N ILE A 107 4.66 4.58 -13.63
CA ILE A 107 4.70 4.74 -15.09
C ILE A 107 3.34 5.24 -15.62
N ALA A 108 2.25 4.99 -14.89
CA ALA A 108 0.95 5.56 -15.23
C ALA A 108 1.02 7.09 -15.15
N GLU A 109 0.95 7.74 -16.31
CA GLU A 109 0.99 9.19 -16.45
C GLU A 109 -0.01 9.86 -15.49
N GLN A 110 0.48 10.82 -14.72
CA GLN A 110 -0.38 11.64 -13.87
C GLN A 110 -1.28 12.42 -14.81
N GLU A 111 -2.59 12.17 -14.78
CA GLU A 111 -3.54 13.11 -15.38
C GLU A 111 -3.17 14.48 -14.80
N PRO A 112 -2.68 15.43 -15.63
CA PRO A 112 -2.25 16.71 -15.13
C PRO A 112 -3.48 17.29 -14.46
N ILE A 113 -3.32 17.67 -13.20
CA ILE A 113 -4.31 18.43 -12.46
C ILE A 113 -4.60 19.62 -13.38
N SER A 114 -5.73 19.61 -14.07
CA SER A 114 -6.26 20.80 -14.69
C SER A 114 -6.58 21.68 -13.51
N VAL A 115 -5.58 22.46 -13.10
CA VAL A 115 -5.76 23.59 -12.23
C VAL A 115 -6.67 24.50 -13.04
N SER A 116 -7.99 24.30 -12.92
CA SER A 116 -8.91 25.42 -13.05
C SER A 116 -8.54 26.31 -11.88
N GLN A 117 -7.48 27.10 -12.07
CA GLN A 117 -7.35 28.37 -11.41
C GLN A 117 -8.64 29.09 -11.80
N THR A 118 -9.65 29.02 -10.93
CA THR A 118 -10.69 30.03 -10.92
C THR A 118 -9.92 31.31 -10.70
N SER A 119 -9.75 32.01 -11.81
CA SER A 119 -9.28 33.35 -12.00
C SER A 119 -9.26 34.15 -10.71
N SER A 120 -8.08 34.70 -10.43
CA SER A 120 -7.95 36.06 -9.94
C SER A 120 -9.06 36.95 -10.50
N GLN A 121 -10.06 37.29 -9.70
CA GLN A 121 -10.74 38.57 -9.82
C GLN A 121 -9.92 39.57 -8.99
N PRO A 122 -9.12 40.45 -9.61
CA PRO A 122 -8.90 41.75 -9.02
C PRO A 122 -10.22 42.50 -9.17
N GLU A 123 -10.97 42.63 -8.08
CA GLU A 123 -12.05 43.59 -8.00
C GLU A 123 -11.41 44.98 -8.06
N GLN A 124 -11.26 45.48 -9.28
CA GLN A 124 -10.93 46.88 -9.54
C GLN A 124 -12.19 47.73 -9.33
N ILE A 125 -12.10 48.62 -8.34
CA ILE A 125 -12.46 50.03 -8.39
C ILE A 125 -13.93 50.35 -8.72
N LEU A 126 -14.69 50.78 -7.70
CA LEU A 126 -15.12 52.18 -7.53
C LEU A 126 -15.73 52.43 -6.13
#